data_AF-A0A1C6TWW3-F1
#
_entry.id   AF-A0A1C6TWW3-F1
#
_cell.length_a   1.000
_cell.length_b   1.000
_cell.length_c   1.000
_cell.angle_alpha   90.00
_cell.angle_beta   90.00
_cell.angle_gamma   90.00
#
_symmetry.space_group_name_H-M   'P 1'
#
loop_
_entity.id
_entity.type
_entity.pdbx_description
1 polymer ?
#
loop_
_entity_poly.entity_id
_entity_poly.type
_entity_poly.pdbx_seq_one_letter_code
_entity_poly.pdbx_strand_id
1 'polypeptide(L)'
;MLPRPGDVLHVTRAASVQFRRPLIFRVIKVHDWPTYQGWVWLEGYELDATGDAVSRRSIYVKHEGLRQLHIAEPRPHTVRTRRPVARTPVRVG
;
A
#
# COMPACT_ATOMS: atom_id res chain seq x y z
N MET A 1 5.52 2.08 16.53
CA MET A 1 5.36 0.77 15.87
C MET A 1 6.08 0.82 14.54
N LEU A 2 6.69 -0.28 14.09
CA LEU A 2 7.35 -0.34 12.78
C LEU A 2 6.40 -1.03 11.78
N PRO A 3 6.03 -0.38 10.67
CA PRO A 3 5.11 -0.96 9.68
C PRO A 3 5.75 -2.17 9.00
N ARG A 4 4.91 -3.15 8.64
CA ARG A 4 5.29 -4.37 7.91
C ARG A 4 4.33 -4.62 6.75
N PRO A 5 4.74 -5.37 5.72
CA PRO A 5 3.82 -5.84 4.69
C PRO A 5 2.61 -6.56 5.30
N GLY A 6 1.42 -6.25 4.81
CA GLY A 6 0.13 -6.75 5.31
C GLY A 6 -0.54 -5.85 6.35
N ASP A 7 0.21 -4.98 7.03
CA ASP A 7 -0.38 -4.07 8.02
C ASP A 7 -1.34 -3.08 7.34
N VAL A 8 -2.49 -2.86 7.98
CA VAL A 8 -3.42 -1.79 7.60
C VAL A 8 -3.21 -0.62 8.56
N LEU A 9 -2.97 0.55 8.01
CA LEU A 9 -2.56 1.74 8.73
C LEU A 9 -3.59 2.85 8.53
N HIS A 10 -3.96 3.52 9.61
CA HIS A 10 -4.64 4.81 9.54
C HIS A 10 -3.57 5.90 9.43
N VAL A 11 -3.43 6.47 8.23
CA VAL A 11 -2.46 7.50 7.91
C VAL A 11 -3.11 8.86 8.06
N THR A 12 -2.54 9.71 8.92
CA THR A 12 -3.07 11.03 9.22
C THR A 12 -1.97 12.08 9.13
N ARG A 13 -2.31 13.36 9.36
CA ARG A 13 -1.33 14.45 9.44
C ARG A 13 -0.19 14.23 10.44
N ALA A 14 -0.40 13.38 11.46
CA ALA A 14 0.64 13.03 12.43
C ALA A 14 1.78 12.23 11.79
N ALA A 15 1.50 11.47 10.73
CA ALA A 15 2.48 10.70 9.98
C ALA A 15 3.20 11.56 8.92
N SER A 16 2.49 12.48 8.28
CA SER A 16 3.10 13.49 7.39
C SER A 16 2.09 14.60 7.09
N VAL A 17 2.57 15.83 6.96
CA VAL A 17 1.75 17.04 6.77
C VAL A 17 0.90 17.02 5.49
N GLN A 18 1.26 16.17 4.53
CA GLN A 18 0.54 16.00 3.27
C GLN A 18 -0.82 15.31 3.47
N PHE A 19 -1.00 14.54 4.55
CA PHE A 19 -2.23 13.79 4.86
C PHE A 19 -3.22 14.62 5.68
N ARG A 20 -3.64 15.77 5.14
CA ARG A 20 -4.70 16.61 5.76
C ARG A 20 -6.04 15.89 5.79
N ARG A 21 -6.32 15.09 4.75
CA ARG A 21 -7.41 14.11 4.74
C ARG A 21 -6.80 12.76 5.12
N PRO A 22 -7.27 12.12 6.21
CA PRO A 22 -6.76 10.82 6.60
C PRO A 22 -7.17 9.76 5.59
N LEU A 23 -6.39 8.69 5.50
CA LEU A 23 -6.69 7.54 4.65
C LEU A 23 -6.35 6.24 5.37
N ILE A 24 -6.95 5.15 4.89
CA ILE A 24 -6.60 3.80 5.31
C ILE A 24 -5.64 3.21 4.26
N PHE A 25 -4.52 2.67 4.70
CA PHE A 25 -3.45 2.21 3.82
C PHE A 25 -3.03 0.79 4.16
N ARG A 26 -3.15 -0.14 3.22
CA ARG A 26 -2.59 -1.49 3.35
C ARG A 26 -1.18 -1.51 2.78
N VAL A 27 -0.20 -1.79 3.64
CA VAL A 27 1.21 -1.90 3.25
C VAL A 27 1.42 -3.18 2.44
N ILE A 28 2.08 -3.07 1.29
CA ILE A 28 2.55 -4.24 0.51
C ILE A 28 4.07 -4.33 0.51
N LYS A 29 4.76 -3.20 0.69
CA LYS A 29 6.22 -3.15 0.78
C LYS A 29 6.66 -2.01 1.68
N VAL A 30 7.66 -2.29 2.48
CA VAL A 30 8.44 -1.30 3.24
C VAL A 30 9.79 -1.22 2.53
N HIS A 31 10.18 -0.03 2.09
CA HIS A 31 11.47 0.16 1.43
C HIS A 31 12.56 0.39 2.47
N ASP A 32 13.74 -0.18 2.22
CA ASP A 32 14.96 -0.07 3.01
C ASP A 32 15.85 1.10 2.56
N TRP A 33 15.27 2.05 1.80
CA TRP A 33 15.99 3.20 1.30
C TRP A 33 16.53 4.08 2.44
N PRO A 34 17.71 4.70 2.27
CA PRO A 34 18.22 5.67 3.23
C PRO A 34 17.22 6.82 3.42
N THR A 35 16.80 7.06 4.66
CA THR A 35 15.83 8.09 5.02
C THR A 35 16.24 8.78 6.33
N TYR A 36 15.55 9.86 6.69
CA TYR A 36 15.76 10.51 7.98
C TYR A 36 15.27 9.63 9.12
N GLN A 37 15.87 9.79 10.31
CA GLN A 37 15.49 9.02 11.49
C GLN A 37 13.98 9.11 11.76
N GLY A 38 13.33 7.94 11.84
CA GLY A 38 11.90 7.81 12.07
C GLY A 38 11.02 7.99 10.82
N TRP A 39 11.61 8.24 9.66
CA TRP A 39 10.87 8.26 8.39
C TRP A 39 11.01 6.95 7.64
N VAL A 40 10.02 6.65 6.81
CA VAL A 40 9.98 5.41 6.03
C VAL A 40 9.20 5.61 4.74
N TRP A 41 9.66 4.94 3.68
CA TRP A 41 8.94 4.79 2.42
C TRP A 41 8.08 3.53 2.47
N LEU A 42 6.78 3.70 2.29
CA LEU A 42 5.81 2.61 2.22
C LEU A 42 5.18 2.59 0.84
N GLU A 43 5.01 1.39 0.31
CA GLU A 43 4.21 1.14 -0.87
C GLU A 43 3.01 0.28 -0.48
N GLY A 44 1.86 0.54 -1.08
CA GLY A 44 0.62 -0.06 -0.64
C GLY A 44 -0.60 0.44 -1.37
N TYR A 45 -1.77 0.06 -0.85
CA TYR A 45 -3.07 0.45 -1.38
C TYR A 45 -3.80 1.36 -0.41
N GLU A 46 -4.36 2.46 -0.91
CA GLU A 46 -5.45 3.15 -0.23
C GLU A 46 -6.68 2.23 -0.23
N LEU A 47 -7.31 2.12 0.93
CA LEU A 47 -8.55 1.38 1.11
C LEU A 47 -9.74 2.34 1.23
N ASP A 48 -10.86 1.96 0.65
CA ASP A 48 -12.14 2.64 0.88
C ASP A 48 -12.80 2.20 2.20
N ALA A 49 -14.04 2.64 2.41
CA ALA A 49 -14.83 2.30 3.58
C ALA A 49 -15.24 0.81 3.66
N THR A 50 -15.24 0.07 2.54
CA THR A 50 -15.51 -1.38 2.51
C THR A 50 -14.25 -2.21 2.74
N GLY A 51 -13.07 -1.57 2.69
CA GLY A 51 -11.76 -2.22 2.86
C GLY A 51 -11.15 -2.71 1.55
N ASP A 52 -11.73 -2.31 0.42
CA ASP A 52 -11.27 -2.65 -0.92
C ASP A 52 -10.16 -1.70 -1.36
N ALA A 53 -9.18 -2.25 -2.11
CA ALA A 53 -8.06 -1.48 -2.62
C ALA A 53 -8.49 -0.60 -3.80
N VAL A 54 -8.49 0.72 -3.60
CA VAL A 54 -8.93 1.68 -4.63
C VAL A 54 -7.78 2.31 -5.41
N SER A 55 -6.60 2.44 -4.81
CA SER A 55 -5.47 3.13 -5.43
C SER A 55 -4.13 2.63 -4.89
N ARG A 56 -3.17 2.29 -5.76
CA ARG A 56 -1.79 1.98 -5.35
C ARG A 56 -0.99 3.27 -5.18
N ARG A 57 -0.28 3.42 -4.07
CA ARG A 57 0.51 4.62 -3.75
C ARG A 57 1.81 4.27 -3.06
N SER A 58 2.81 5.13 -3.28
CA SER A 58 4.04 5.18 -2.50
C SER A 58 3.99 6.44 -1.64
N ILE A 59 4.18 6.28 -0.33
CA ILE A 59 4.08 7.36 0.67
C ILE A 59 5.34 7.43 1.52
N TYR A 60 5.72 8.66 1.88
CA TYR A 60 6.83 8.95 2.79
C TYR A 60 6.28 9.51 4.09
N VAL A 61 6.46 8.76 5.18
CA VAL A 61 5.77 9.00 6.46
C VAL A 61 6.68 8.79 7.65
N LYS A 62 6.36 9.45 8.76
CA LYS A 62 6.97 9.23 10.07
C LYS A 62 6.28 8.09 10.79
N HIS A 63 7.04 7.09 11.23
CA HIS A 63 6.50 5.88 11.88
C HIS A 63 5.74 6.15 13.19
N GLU A 64 6.11 7.19 13.94
CA GLU A 64 5.46 7.57 15.21
C GLU A 64 4.02 8.06 15.01
N GLY A 65 3.73 8.61 13.82
CA GLY A 65 2.39 9.12 13.49
C GLY A 65 1.44 8.08 12.93
N LEU A 66 1.92 6.85 12.70
CA LEU A 66 1.13 5.76 12.15
C LEU A 66 0.34 5.05 13.24
N ARG A 67 -0.91 4.72 12.94
CA ARG A 67 -1.76 3.89 13.80
C ARG A 67 -2.15 2.63 13.06
N GLN A 68 -1.78 1.47 13.60
CA GLN A 68 -2.20 0.20 13.03
C GLN A 68 -3.67 -0.04 13.34
N LEU A 69 -4.43 -0.46 12.32
CA LEU A 69 -5.79 -0.94 12.47
C LEU A 69 -5.76 -2.47 12.43
N HIS A 70 -6.29 -3.08 13.48
CA HIS A 70 -6.57 -4.51 13.48
C HIS A 70 -7.88 -4.73 12.73
N ILE A 71 -7.79 -4.79 11.40
CA ILE A 71 -8.90 -5.25 10.56
C ILE A 71 -8.70 -6.75 10.39
N ALA A 72 -9.73 -7.54 10.69
CA ALA A 72 -9.71 -8.98 10.42
C ALA A 72 -9.29 -9.20 8.96
N GLU A 73 -8.30 -10.07 8.74
CA GLU A 73 -7.71 -10.26 7.42
C GLU A 73 -8.82 -10.43 6.37
N PRO A 74 -8.88 -9.55 5.35
CA PRO A 74 -9.81 -9.78 4.26
C PRO A 74 -9.41 -11.10 3.62
N ARG A 75 -10.36 -12.03 3.55
CA ARG A 75 -10.23 -13.29 2.81
C ARG A 75 -9.48 -13.01 1.50
N PRO A 76 -8.45 -13.79 1.15
CA PRO A 76 -7.66 -13.53 -0.04
C PRO A 76 -8.60 -13.48 -1.24
N HIS A 77 -8.88 -12.27 -1.72
CA HIS A 77 -9.50 -12.06 -3.01
C HIS A 77 -8.46 -12.56 -4.00
N THR A 78 -8.74 -13.72 -4.57
CA THR A 78 -7.93 -14.34 -5.62
C THR A 78 -7.69 -13.25 -6.65
N VAL A 79 -6.45 -12.77 -6.72
CA VAL A 79 -6.01 -11.85 -7.76
C VAL A 79 -6.37 -12.55 -9.08
N ARG A 80 -7.41 -12.07 -9.77
CA ARG A 80 -7.68 -12.51 -11.14
C ARG A 80 -6.49 -12.03 -11.95
N THR A 81 -5.52 -12.91 -12.14
CA THR A 81 -4.43 -12.73 -13.07
C THR A 81 -5.07 -12.39 -14.42
N ARG A 82 -4.88 -11.15 -14.87
CA ARG A 82 -5.23 -10.77 -16.24
C ARG A 82 -4.44 -11.68 -17.16
N ARG A 83 -5.13 -12.59 -17.83
CA ARG A 83 -4.56 -13.55 -18.78
C ARG A 83 -3.74 -12.76 -19.82
N PRO A 84 -2.44 -13.05 -20.00
CA PRO A 84 -1.67 -12.41 -21.06
C PRO A 84 -2.31 -12.75 -22.41
N VAL A 85 -2.63 -11.74 -23.21
CA VAL A 85 -3.01 -11.93 -24.60
C VAL A 85 -1.78 -12.46 -25.33
N ALA A 86 -1.78 -13.74 -25.69
CA ALA A 86 -0.73 -14.34 -26.48
C ALA A 86 -0.68 -13.64 -27.85
N ARG A 87 0.41 -12.95 -28.14
CA ARG A 87 0.67 -12.38 -29.46
C ARG A 87 1.19 -13.53 -30.34
N THR A 88 0.37 -13.99 -31.27
CA THR A 88 0.78 -14.96 -32.29
C THR A 88 1.86 -14.34 -33.18
N PRO A 89 3.03 -14.96 -33.37
CA PRO A 89 4.01 -14.49 -34.34
C PRO A 89 3.52 -14.82 -35.75
N VAL A 90 3.39 -13.80 -36.59
CA VAL A 90 3.16 -13.95 -38.05
C VAL A 90 4.47 -14.41 -38.67
N ARG A 91 4.44 -15.54 -39.38
CA ARG A 91 5.56 -16.05 -40.17
C ARG A 91 5.46 -15.45 -41.57
N VAL A 92 6.42 -14.62 -41.97
CA VAL A 92 6.57 -14.14 -43.35
C VAL A 92 7.47 -15.14 -44.08
N GLY A 93 6.96 -15.71 -45.17
CA GLY A 93 7.70 -16.57 -46.10
C GLY A 93 8.32 -15.78 -47.22
#